data_AF-A0AAD5JUV3-F1
#
_entry.id   AF-A0AAD5JUV3-F1
#
_cell.length_a   1.000
_cell.length_b   1.000
_cell.length_c   1.000
_cell.angle_alpha   90.00
_cell.angle_beta   90.00
_cell.angle_gamma   90.00
#
_symmetry.space_group_name_H-M   'P 1'
#
loop_
_entity.id
_entity.type
_entity.pdbx_description
1 polymer ?
#
loop_
_entity_poly.entity_id
_entity_poly.type
_entity_poly.pdbx_seq_one_letter_code
_entity_poly.pdbx_strand_id
1 'polypeptide(L)'
;MAFLNHKQEIVNITQLLQDQVKELNIGTEESIKSNLLVNNSNDPWLSQVNTMIDPLQTLPFEIITNIFLFLPQDVRVQCLLVSLSWRKQVLERPELWRVLSLHDRTKDKLLLQVIPFLGDYVQDLSILPTSRTVQYKFMQQLRKGHFKAIRSLRLSGIYKYKSYSLDLPMRIAAF
;
A
#
# COMPACT_ATOMS: atom_id res chain seq x y z
N MET A 1 10.82 -25.44 -7.69
CA MET A 1 9.38 -25.30 -8.01
C MET A 1 8.68 -24.09 -7.34
N ALA A 2 9.22 -23.48 -6.26
CA ALA A 2 8.57 -22.35 -5.57
C ALA A 2 8.47 -21.02 -6.38
N PHE A 3 9.39 -20.77 -7.33
CA PHE A 3 9.42 -19.53 -8.12
C PHE A 3 8.28 -19.39 -9.15
N LEU A 4 7.72 -20.51 -9.64
CA LEU A 4 6.62 -20.51 -10.60
C LEU A 4 5.29 -20.16 -9.94
N ASN A 5 5.06 -20.62 -8.71
CA ASN A 5 3.87 -20.25 -7.94
C ASN A 5 3.84 -18.76 -7.60
N HIS A 6 5.01 -18.17 -7.32
CA HIS A 6 5.07 -16.75 -6.94
C HIS A 6 4.76 -15.81 -8.12
N LYS A 7 5.21 -16.14 -9.34
CA LYS A 7 4.81 -15.39 -10.54
C LYS A 7 3.32 -15.50 -10.82
N GLN A 8 2.74 -16.68 -10.63
CA GLN A 8 1.30 -16.90 -10.86
C GLN A 8 0.43 -16.15 -9.84
N GLU A 9 0.86 -16.10 -8.58
CA GLU A 9 0.20 -15.31 -7.53
C GLU A 9 0.24 -13.81 -7.82
N ILE A 10 1.37 -13.29 -8.31
CA ILE A 10 1.51 -11.88 -8.72
C ILE A 10 0.55 -11.55 -9.86
N VAL A 11 0.43 -12.42 -10.87
CA VAL A 11 -0.50 -12.22 -11.98
C VAL A 11 -1.96 -12.22 -11.50
N ASN A 12 -2.33 -13.15 -10.63
CA ASN A 12 -3.70 -13.25 -10.11
C ASN A 12 -4.10 -12.05 -9.25
N ILE A 13 -3.20 -11.53 -8.41
CA ILE A 13 -3.44 -10.32 -7.61
C ILE A 13 -3.51 -9.08 -8.50
N THR A 14 -2.69 -9.03 -9.57
CA THR A 14 -2.71 -7.93 -10.54
C THR A 14 -4.05 -7.85 -11.27
N GLN A 15 -4.62 -9.00 -11.65
CA GLN A 15 -5.92 -9.08 -12.30
C GLN A 15 -7.05 -8.63 -11.35
N LEU A 16 -7.06 -9.14 -10.12
CA LEU A 16 -8.07 -8.80 -9.11
C LEU A 16 -8.10 -7.29 -8.80
N LEU A 17 -6.95 -6.63 -8.81
CA LEU A 17 -6.83 -5.19 -8.59
C LEU A 17 -7.22 -4.37 -9.83
N GLN A 18 -6.97 -4.86 -11.04
CA GLN A 18 -7.44 -4.21 -12.27
C GLN A 18 -8.97 -4.21 -12.34
N ASP A 19 -9.61 -5.29 -11.90
CA ASP A 19 -11.07 -5.39 -11.87
C ASP A 19 -11.67 -4.43 -10.83
N GLN A 20 -11.02 -4.27 -9.66
CA GLN A 20 -11.43 -3.27 -8.66
C GLN A 20 -11.22 -1.82 -9.10
N VAL A 21 -10.16 -1.54 -9.86
CA VAL A 21 -9.92 -0.20 -10.45
C VAL A 21 -10.97 0.12 -11.52
N LYS A 22 -11.40 -0.87 -12.31
CA LYS A 22 -12.51 -0.69 -13.26
C LYS A 22 -13.82 -0.37 -12.55
N GLU A 23 -14.15 -1.08 -11.47
CA GLU A 23 -15.35 -0.78 -10.68
C GLU A 23 -15.32 0.63 -10.04
N LEU A 24 -14.13 1.12 -9.68
CA LEU A 24 -13.96 2.47 -9.13
C LEU A 24 -13.89 3.58 -10.19
N ASN A 25 -13.49 3.26 -11.43
CA ASN A 25 -13.34 4.24 -12.52
C ASN A 25 -14.63 4.53 -13.31
N ILE A 26 -15.68 3.72 -13.15
CA ILE A 26 -16.98 3.95 -13.82
C ILE A 26 -17.64 5.26 -13.32
N GLY A 27 -17.23 5.81 -12.17
CA GLY A 27 -17.71 7.10 -11.65
C GLY A 27 -16.84 8.33 -11.95
N THR A 28 -15.62 8.17 -12.48
CA THR A 28 -14.64 9.28 -12.63
C THR A 28 -14.39 9.69 -14.07
N GLU A 29 -14.65 8.84 -15.07
CA GLU A 29 -14.39 9.17 -16.48
C GLU A 29 -15.26 10.30 -17.03
N GLU A 30 -16.50 10.47 -16.54
CA GLU A 30 -17.36 11.60 -16.93
C GLU A 30 -16.94 12.92 -16.26
N SER A 31 -16.28 12.86 -15.09
CA SER A 31 -15.82 14.05 -14.36
C SER A 31 -14.43 14.54 -14.80
N ILE A 32 -13.62 13.67 -15.41
CA ILE A 32 -12.29 14.02 -15.93
C ILE A 32 -12.39 14.63 -17.33
N LYS A 33 -13.34 14.18 -18.17
CA LYS A 33 -13.55 14.74 -19.52
C LYS A 33 -14.04 16.20 -19.49
N SER A 34 -14.77 16.62 -18.45
CA SER A 34 -15.27 17.99 -18.32
C SER A 34 -14.20 18.99 -17.85
N ASN A 35 -13.08 18.54 -17.27
CA ASN A 35 -11.99 19.41 -16.80
C ASN A 35 -10.82 19.56 -17.81
N LEU A 36 -10.83 18.80 -18.91
CA LEU A 36 -9.77 18.81 -19.93
C LEU A 36 -10.09 19.66 -21.18
N LEU A 37 -11.22 20.37 -21.20
CA LEU A 37 -11.67 21.16 -22.37
C LEU A 37 -11.62 22.68 -22.19
N VAL A 38 -10.88 23.19 -21.20
CA VAL A 38 -10.59 24.62 -21.11
C VAL A 38 -9.09 24.80 -20.96
N ASN A 39 -8.41 24.99 -22.10
CA ASN A 39 -7.20 25.82 -22.23
C ASN A 39 -6.77 25.84 -23.70
N ASN A 40 -7.51 26.60 -24.52
CA ASN A 40 -7.00 27.13 -25.78
C ASN A 40 -6.12 28.34 -25.48
N SER A 41 -4.83 28.12 -25.23
CA SER A 41 -3.80 29.16 -25.23
C SER A 41 -2.70 28.78 -26.21
N ASN A 42 -2.60 29.52 -27.32
CA ASN A 42 -1.61 29.37 -28.39
C ASN A 42 -0.21 29.81 -27.94
N ASP A 43 0.32 29.18 -26.90
CA ASP A 43 1.69 29.44 -26.42
C ASP A 43 2.65 28.35 -26.94
N PRO A 44 3.62 28.68 -27.81
CA PRO A 44 4.53 27.70 -28.40
C PRO A 44 5.42 26.99 -27.35
N TRP A 45 5.58 27.56 -26.16
CA TRP A 45 6.27 26.93 -25.03
C TRP A 45 5.47 25.81 -24.35
N LEU A 46 4.13 25.87 -24.41
CA LEU A 46 3.26 24.83 -23.86
C LEU A 46 3.09 23.65 -24.83
N SER A 47 3.42 23.84 -26.12
CA SER A 47 3.34 22.78 -27.14
C SER A 47 4.44 21.72 -27.03
N GLN A 48 5.46 21.94 -26.19
CA GLN A 48 6.56 20.99 -25.94
C GLN A 48 6.42 20.17 -24.64
N VAL A 49 5.37 20.38 -23.84
CA VAL A 49 5.21 19.72 -22.53
C VAL A 49 4.04 18.75 -22.55
N ASN A 50 4.08 17.78 -23.46
CA ASN A 50 3.16 16.63 -23.42
C ASN A 50 3.89 15.29 -23.31
N THR A 51 5.14 15.31 -22.86
CA THR A 51 5.78 14.17 -22.24
C THR A 51 5.62 14.34 -20.73
N MET A 52 4.59 13.71 -20.16
CA MET A 52 4.51 13.54 -18.70
C MET A 52 5.75 12.78 -18.25
N ILE A 53 6.76 13.50 -17.78
CA ILE A 53 7.95 12.91 -17.18
C ILE A 53 7.51 12.28 -15.86
N ASP A 54 7.65 10.96 -15.71
CA ASP A 54 7.44 10.30 -14.42
C ASP A 54 8.56 10.76 -13.46
N PRO A 55 8.25 11.55 -12.42
CA PRO A 55 9.27 12.06 -11.51
C PRO A 55 10.00 10.92 -10.76
N LEU A 56 9.37 9.74 -10.65
CA LEU A 56 10.02 8.58 -10.03
C LEU A 56 11.08 7.91 -10.91
N GLN A 57 11.10 8.22 -12.21
CA GLN A 57 12.12 7.74 -13.14
C GLN A 57 13.28 8.72 -13.29
N THR A 58 13.10 9.99 -12.94
CA THR A 58 14.10 11.05 -13.15
C THR A 58 14.75 11.55 -11.87
N LEU A 59 14.06 11.47 -10.74
CA LEU A 59 14.61 11.92 -9.46
C LEU A 59 15.49 10.84 -8.82
N PRO A 60 16.57 11.23 -8.12
CA PRO A 60 17.38 10.31 -7.34
C PRO A 60 16.56 9.59 -6.27
N PHE A 61 17.01 8.39 -5.89
CA PHE A 61 16.35 7.57 -4.90
C PHE A 61 16.15 8.34 -3.59
N GLU A 62 17.16 9.03 -3.09
CA GLU A 62 17.13 9.74 -1.81
C GLU A 62 16.09 10.86 -1.82
N ILE A 63 15.97 11.59 -2.94
CA ILE A 63 15.02 12.69 -3.09
C ILE A 63 13.58 12.16 -3.05
N ILE A 64 13.30 11.09 -3.77
CA ILE A 64 11.98 10.44 -3.74
C ILE A 64 11.65 9.97 -2.32
N THR A 65 12.57 9.28 -1.64
CA THR A 65 12.34 8.83 -0.26
C THR A 65 12.01 10.01 0.65
N ASN A 66 12.77 11.10 0.57
CA ASN A 66 12.54 12.29 1.38
C ASN A 66 11.16 12.90 1.11
N ILE A 67 10.74 13.04 -0.16
CA ILE A 67 9.39 13.51 -0.51
C ILE A 67 8.32 12.62 0.15
N PHE A 68 8.46 11.31 0.01
CA PHE A 68 7.46 10.37 0.52
C PHE A 68 7.44 10.28 2.05
N LEU A 69 8.54 10.58 2.75
CA LEU A 69 8.55 10.63 4.21
C LEU A 69 7.65 11.75 4.78
N PHE A 70 7.42 12.82 4.02
CA PHE A 70 6.46 13.87 4.39
C PHE A 70 5.00 13.53 4.07
N LEU A 71 4.75 12.43 3.36
CA LEU A 71 3.40 12.02 2.99
C LEU A 71 2.77 11.12 4.07
N PRO A 72 1.51 11.39 4.47
CA PRO A 72 0.76 10.48 5.33
C PRO A 72 0.67 9.07 4.72
N GLN A 73 0.60 8.03 5.56
CA GLN A 73 0.49 6.63 5.11
C GLN A 73 -0.61 6.43 4.07
N ASP A 74 -1.80 7.00 4.31
CA ASP A 74 -2.94 6.88 3.40
C ASP A 74 -2.64 7.40 1.99
N VAL A 75 -1.84 8.46 1.89
CA VAL A 75 -1.42 9.04 0.60
C VAL A 75 -0.38 8.15 -0.05
N ARG A 76 0.60 7.64 0.72
CA ARG A 76 1.60 6.69 0.21
C ARG A 76 0.97 5.41 -0.32
N VAL A 77 -0.07 4.90 0.33
CA VAL A 77 -0.84 3.74 -0.15
C VAL A 77 -1.57 4.07 -1.45
N GLN A 78 -2.11 5.28 -1.61
CA GLN A 78 -2.72 5.71 -2.88
C GLN A 78 -1.70 5.82 -4.01
N CYS A 79 -0.46 6.23 -3.72
CA CYS A 79 0.62 6.24 -4.71
C CYS A 79 0.86 4.87 -5.36
N LEU A 80 0.55 3.77 -4.67
CA LEU A 80 0.65 2.40 -5.22
C LEU A 80 -0.35 2.09 -6.35
N LEU A 81 -1.35 2.96 -6.53
CA LEU A 81 -2.38 2.85 -7.55
C LEU A 81 -2.09 3.71 -8.79
N VAL A 82 -1.13 4.64 -8.72
CA VAL A 82 -0.81 5.56 -9.82
C VAL A 82 -0.32 4.81 -11.05
N SER A 83 0.67 3.94 -10.87
CA SER A 83 1.19 3.08 -11.94
C SER A 83 1.97 1.89 -11.35
N LEU A 84 2.31 0.92 -12.21
CA LEU A 84 3.18 -0.20 -11.82
C LEU A 84 4.59 0.26 -11.42
N SER A 85 5.10 1.30 -12.11
CA SER A 85 6.39 1.96 -11.80
C SER A 85 6.36 2.54 -10.40
N TRP A 86 5.32 3.32 -10.08
CA TRP A 86 5.12 3.91 -8.76
C TRP A 86 5.00 2.86 -7.67
N ARG A 87 4.19 1.82 -7.90
CA ARG A 87 4.07 0.73 -6.94
C ARG A 87 5.42 0.10 -6.61
N LYS A 88 6.20 -0.26 -7.65
CA LYS A 88 7.51 -0.87 -7.47
C LYS A 88 8.45 0.06 -6.69
N GLN A 89 8.60 1.29 -7.17
CA GLN A 89 9.51 2.28 -6.59
C GLN A 89 9.18 2.61 -5.14
N VAL A 90 7.90 2.70 -4.77
CA VAL A 90 7.50 3.04 -3.40
C VAL A 90 7.62 1.82 -2.48
N LEU A 91 7.30 0.60 -2.95
CA LEU A 91 7.45 -0.63 -2.15
C LEU A 91 8.92 -1.01 -1.89
N GLU A 92 9.83 -0.69 -2.81
CA GLU A 92 11.27 -0.95 -2.70
C GLU A 92 12.00 -0.02 -1.70
N ARG A 93 11.28 0.83 -0.96
CA ARG A 93 11.83 1.81 -0.01
C ARG A 93 11.45 1.47 1.44
N PRO A 94 12.28 0.69 2.16
CA PRO A 94 11.99 0.24 3.53
C PRO A 94 11.66 1.36 4.51
N GLU A 95 12.32 2.51 4.35
CA GLU A 95 12.18 3.69 5.21
C GLU A 95 10.73 4.18 5.28
N LEU A 96 9.99 4.03 4.19
CA LEU A 96 8.59 4.47 4.11
C LEU A 96 7.68 3.59 4.97
N TRP A 97 8.06 2.33 5.22
CA TRP A 97 7.16 1.31 5.76
C TRP A 97 7.54 0.84 7.17
N ARG A 98 8.54 1.47 7.81
CA ARG A 98 8.96 1.14 9.18
C ARG A 98 7.82 1.22 10.19
N VAL A 99 6.91 2.18 9.99
CA VAL A 99 5.73 2.37 10.82
C VAL A 99 4.49 2.10 9.99
N LEU A 100 3.67 1.16 10.43
CA LEU A 100 2.43 0.77 9.77
C LEU A 100 1.25 0.87 10.74
N SER A 101 0.17 1.51 10.33
CA SER A 101 -1.04 1.63 11.13
C SER A 101 -2.30 1.24 10.36
N LEU A 102 -3.03 0.23 10.83
CA LEU A 102 -4.24 -0.29 10.20
C LEU A 102 -5.47 0.16 11.00
N HIS A 103 -6.36 0.93 10.37
CA HIS A 103 -7.53 1.55 11.01
C HIS A 103 -8.87 1.12 10.40
N ASP A 104 -8.86 0.08 9.56
CA ASP A 104 -10.00 -0.41 8.80
C ASP A 104 -10.66 0.66 7.92
N ARG A 105 -9.82 1.38 7.16
CA ARG A 105 -10.25 2.25 6.06
C ARG A 105 -10.30 1.44 4.77
N THR A 106 -11.05 1.91 3.76
CA THR A 106 -11.05 1.30 2.41
C THR A 106 -9.63 1.09 1.87
N LYS A 107 -8.71 2.00 2.20
CA LYS A 107 -7.29 1.97 1.84
C LYS A 107 -6.49 0.84 2.54
N ASP A 108 -6.93 0.37 3.69
CA ASP A 108 -6.26 -0.72 4.42
C ASP A 108 -6.44 -2.07 3.74
N LYS A 109 -7.46 -2.24 2.88
CA LYS A 109 -7.60 -3.44 2.04
C LYS A 109 -6.42 -3.58 1.06
N LEU A 110 -5.95 -2.48 0.48
CA LEU A 110 -4.77 -2.48 -0.39
C LEU A 110 -3.52 -2.75 0.43
N LEU A 111 -3.42 -2.14 1.62
CA LEU A 111 -2.30 -2.35 2.52
C LEU A 111 -2.17 -3.82 2.92
N LEU A 112 -3.29 -4.49 3.24
CA LEU A 112 -3.32 -5.93 3.55
C LEU A 112 -2.79 -6.82 2.41
N GLN A 113 -2.93 -6.39 1.15
CA GLN A 113 -2.44 -7.14 -0.01
C GLN A 113 -0.93 -6.94 -0.22
N VAL A 114 -0.38 -5.81 0.20
CA VAL A 114 1.05 -5.52 0.05
C VAL A 114 1.90 -5.87 1.28
N ILE A 115 1.28 -6.24 2.41
CA ILE A 115 1.98 -6.74 3.61
C ILE A 115 3.06 -7.80 3.29
N PRO A 116 2.84 -8.79 2.40
CA PRO A 116 3.88 -9.77 2.10
C PRO A 116 5.19 -9.18 1.58
N PHE A 117 5.15 -7.99 0.96
CA PHE A 117 6.32 -7.29 0.45
C PHE A 117 6.94 -6.33 1.47
N LEU A 118 6.13 -5.82 2.41
CA LEU A 118 6.53 -4.78 3.34
C LEU A 118 6.88 -5.30 4.73
N GLY A 119 6.34 -6.46 5.10
CA GLY A 119 6.35 -6.94 6.49
C GLY A 119 7.75 -7.11 7.08
N ASP A 120 8.75 -7.40 6.24
CA ASP A 120 10.15 -7.51 6.65
C ASP A 120 10.75 -6.15 7.06
N TYR A 121 10.15 -5.02 6.67
CA TYR A 121 10.59 -3.66 7.00
C TYR A 121 9.85 -3.05 8.20
N VAL A 122 8.68 -3.58 8.52
CA VAL A 122 7.80 -3.02 9.56
C VAL A 122 8.40 -3.29 10.94
N GLN A 123 8.67 -2.21 11.67
CA GLN A 123 9.18 -2.25 13.05
C GLN A 123 8.08 -1.88 14.05
N ASP A 124 7.26 -0.88 13.72
CA ASP A 124 6.17 -0.44 14.58
C ASP A 124 4.84 -0.69 13.88
N LEU A 125 4.02 -1.55 14.47
CA LEU A 125 2.73 -1.94 13.92
C LEU A 125 1.61 -1.56 14.90
N SER A 126 0.68 -0.73 14.44
CA SER A 126 -0.49 -0.30 15.21
C SER A 126 -1.78 -0.72 14.52
N ILE A 127 -2.72 -1.29 15.28
CA ILE A 127 -3.92 -1.87 14.70
C ILE A 127 -5.11 -1.51 15.57
N LEU A 128 -6.07 -0.87 14.91
CA LEU A 128 -7.37 -0.52 15.42
C LEU A 128 -8.41 -1.03 14.42
N PRO A 129 -8.68 -2.35 14.39
CA PRO A 129 -9.63 -2.90 13.46
C PRO A 129 -11.05 -2.50 13.88
N THR A 130 -11.84 -1.99 12.94
CA THR A 130 -13.26 -1.67 13.19
C THR A 130 -14.19 -2.84 12.80
N SER A 131 -13.70 -3.78 11.99
CA SER A 131 -14.39 -4.99 11.55
C SER A 131 -13.64 -6.28 11.90
N ARG A 132 -14.42 -7.30 12.29
CA ARG A 132 -13.92 -8.68 12.50
C ARG A 132 -13.24 -9.26 11.27
N THR A 133 -13.68 -8.90 10.06
CA THR A 133 -13.11 -9.43 8.82
C THR A 133 -11.69 -8.92 8.60
N VAL A 134 -11.45 -7.62 8.82
CA VAL A 134 -10.11 -7.02 8.70
C VAL A 134 -9.20 -7.55 9.79
N GLN A 135 -9.70 -7.64 11.02
CA GLN A 135 -8.99 -8.26 12.11
C GLN A 135 -8.56 -9.70 11.77
N TYR A 136 -9.46 -10.54 11.26
CA TYR A 136 -9.14 -11.92 10.88
C TYR A 136 -8.07 -11.99 9.80
N LYS A 137 -8.23 -11.24 8.70
CA LYS A 137 -7.25 -11.19 7.60
C LYS A 137 -5.89 -10.74 8.10
N PHE A 138 -5.86 -9.74 8.96
CA PHE A 138 -4.63 -9.27 9.58
C PHE A 138 -3.97 -10.36 10.43
N MET A 139 -4.72 -11.01 11.33
CA MET A 139 -4.19 -12.09 12.16
C MET A 139 -3.65 -13.26 11.31
N GLN A 140 -4.25 -13.52 10.13
CA GLN A 140 -3.68 -14.46 9.17
C GLN A 140 -2.31 -14.00 8.64
N GLN A 141 -2.13 -12.71 8.33
CA GLN A 141 -0.82 -12.19 7.88
C GLN A 141 0.24 -12.26 8.98
N LEU A 142 -0.12 -12.01 10.24
CA LEU A 142 0.78 -12.25 11.38
C LEU A 142 1.21 -13.72 11.47
N ARG A 143 0.25 -14.65 11.40
CA ARG A 143 0.53 -16.09 11.49
C ARG A 143 1.40 -16.61 10.35
N LYS A 144 1.32 -15.99 9.17
CA LYS A 144 2.20 -16.29 8.03
C LYS A 144 3.65 -15.85 8.25
N GLY A 145 3.96 -15.12 9.33
CA GLY A 145 5.32 -14.70 9.65
C GLY A 145 5.86 -13.59 8.74
N HIS A 146 4.97 -12.81 8.11
CA HIS A 146 5.40 -11.69 7.25
C HIS A 146 6.11 -10.58 8.02
N PHE A 147 5.89 -10.48 9.33
CA PHE A 147 6.39 -9.40 10.14
C PHE A 147 7.59 -9.83 10.99
N LYS A 148 8.75 -9.98 10.37
CA LYS A 148 9.96 -10.51 11.05
C LYS A 148 10.72 -9.46 11.88
N ALA A 149 10.55 -8.18 11.55
CA ALA A 149 11.30 -7.08 12.14
C ALA A 149 10.52 -6.27 13.19
N ILE A 150 9.34 -6.74 13.62
CA ILE A 150 8.51 -6.02 14.59
C ILE A 150 9.27 -5.84 15.91
N ARG A 151 9.28 -4.60 16.38
CA ARG A 151 9.78 -4.15 17.68
C ARG A 151 8.65 -3.69 18.57
N SER A 152 7.61 -3.08 17.99
CA SER A 152 6.43 -2.60 18.69
C SER A 152 5.15 -3.08 18.02
N LEU A 153 4.25 -3.68 18.81
CA LEU A 153 2.95 -4.14 18.34
C LEU A 153 1.86 -3.58 19.25
N ARG A 154 1.03 -2.69 18.71
CA ARG A 154 -0.13 -2.13 19.40
C ARG A 154 -1.41 -2.70 18.82
N LEU A 155 -2.14 -3.43 19.66
CA LEU A 155 -3.42 -4.04 19.32
C LEU A 155 -4.51 -3.39 20.16
N SER A 156 -5.43 -2.68 19.49
CA SER A 156 -6.54 -1.97 20.13
C SER A 156 -7.85 -2.39 19.47
N GLY A 157 -8.96 -2.43 20.23
CA GLY A 157 -10.27 -2.79 19.66
C GLY A 157 -10.42 -4.24 19.17
N ILE A 158 -9.49 -5.13 19.51
CA ILE A 158 -9.57 -6.56 19.17
C ILE A 158 -10.74 -7.20 19.93
N TYR A 159 -11.77 -7.63 19.20
CA TYR A 159 -12.80 -8.49 19.78
C TYR A 159 -12.13 -9.75 20.34
N LYS A 160 -12.40 -10.08 21.61
CA LYS A 160 -11.87 -11.28 22.28
C LYS A 160 -12.17 -12.51 21.42
N TYR A 161 -11.19 -12.98 20.65
CA TYR A 161 -11.23 -14.31 20.08
C TYR A 161 -11.15 -15.26 21.27
N LYS A 162 -12.12 -16.19 21.39
CA LYS A 162 -11.95 -17.35 22.28
C LYS A 162 -10.56 -17.90 22.01
N SER A 163 -9.77 -18.00 23.06
CA SER A 163 -8.35 -18.32 23.09
C SER A 163 -8.03 -19.59 22.32
N TYR A 164 -7.85 -19.48 21.01
CA TYR A 164 -7.00 -20.38 20.27
C TYR A 164 -5.61 -19.81 20.45
N SER A 165 -4.79 -20.53 21.24
CA SER A 165 -3.35 -20.30 21.43
C SER A 165 -2.77 -19.65 20.18
N LEU A 166 -2.57 -18.34 20.24
CA LEU A 166 -1.70 -17.68 19.28
C LEU A 166 -0.31 -17.99 19.79
N ASP A 167 0.19 -19.16 19.42
CA ASP A 167 1.61 -19.47 19.44
C ASP A 167 2.27 -18.55 18.41
N LEU A 168 2.31 -17.26 18.74
CA LEU A 168 3.13 -16.28 18.08
C LEU A 168 4.56 -16.68 18.45
N PRO A 169 5.43 -16.99 17.48
CA PRO A 169 6.85 -17.15 17.75
C PRO A 169 7.43 -15.75 17.99
N MET A 170 7.10 -15.10 19.10
CA MET A 170 7.63 -13.77 19.38
C MET A 170 7.67 -13.48 20.89
N ARG A 171 8.89 -13.35 21.40
CA ARG A 171 9.21 -12.64 22.64
C ARG A 171 8.85 -11.18 22.44
N ILE A 172 7.66 -10.77 22.86
CA ILE A 172 7.30 -9.35 22.96
C ILE A 172 7.15 -9.04 24.44
N ALA A 173 8.03 -8.17 24.95
CA ALA A 173 7.93 -7.62 26.29
C ALA A 173 6.65 -6.78 26.37
N ALA A 174 5.76 -7.14 27.28
CA ALA A 174 4.62 -6.33 27.64
C ALA A 174 5.11 -5.13 28.48
N PHE A 175 4.75 -3.92 28.06
CA PHE A 175 4.75 -2.71 28.89
C PHE A 175 3.37 -2.09 28.82
#